data_AF-A0A3M5TBS5-F1
#
_entry.id   AF-A0A3M5TBS5-F1
#
_cell.length_a   1.000
_cell.length_b   1.000
_cell.length_c   1.000
_cell.angle_alpha   90.00
_cell.angle_beta   90.00
_cell.angle_gamma   90.00
#
_symmetry.space_group_name_H-M   'P 1'
#
loop_
_entity.id
_entity.type
_entity.pdbx_description
1 polymer ?
#
loop_
_entity_poly.entity_id
_entity_poly.type
_entity_poly.pdbx_seq_one_letter_code
_entity_poly.pdbx_strand_id
1 'polypeptide(L)'
;MFAVSSVDAAKAYYETLQKLQEGSDKPLRIATIFSFAPNEEQDAVGDIVDESFEVSAMDITAKEFLSAAIADYNALFKSSFGVDSKGFQNYYRDLAKRVKDQDIDLLIVVGMFLTGFDAPTLNTLFVDKNLRYHGLIQAYSRTNRIVDATKTFGNIVTFRDLEQATVEAITLFGDKNTRNVVLEKSYNEYMEGFTDTMTGEARRGFMDVVTELEQRFPDPANIIKESEKKAFAKLFGDYLRVENVLQNYDEFAALKALQTVDMCDPQAVEAFKIEHHLDDGKLAELQTIRLPVERKVQDYRSTYNDIRDWLRREKAGNEVGKSTIDWDDVVFEVDLLKSQEINLVYCFRKNQPPTNGKFKSYQ
;
A
#
# COMPACT_ATOMS: atom_id res chain seq x y z
N MET A 1 1.74 6.41 7.48
CA MET A 1 1.70 7.15 8.78
C MET A 1 1.57 6.15 9.92
N PHE A 2 2.02 6.51 11.12
CA PHE A 2 1.88 5.69 12.32
C PHE A 2 1.35 6.52 13.49
N ALA A 3 0.09 6.27 13.87
CA ALA A 3 -0.58 6.93 14.97
C ALA A 3 -0.36 6.16 16.27
N VAL A 4 0.16 6.82 17.30
CA VAL A 4 0.50 6.20 18.59
C VAL A 4 -0.27 6.83 19.75
N SER A 5 -0.36 6.13 20.87
CA SER A 5 -1.20 6.55 22.00
C SER A 5 -0.69 7.78 22.73
N SER A 6 0.63 7.91 22.90
CA SER A 6 1.27 8.94 23.73
C SER A 6 2.63 9.37 23.20
N VAL A 7 3.16 10.48 23.73
CA VAL A 7 4.52 10.95 23.45
C VAL A 7 5.57 9.91 23.81
N ASP A 8 5.41 9.21 24.93
CA ASP A 8 6.37 8.18 25.34
C ASP A 8 6.37 6.96 24.41
N ALA A 9 5.20 6.56 23.90
CA ALA A 9 5.13 5.56 22.84
C ALA A 9 5.84 6.05 21.57
N ALA A 10 5.63 7.32 21.17
CA ALA A 10 6.30 7.90 20.01
C ALA A 10 7.84 7.86 20.15
N LYS A 11 8.37 8.20 21.33
CA LYS A 11 9.80 8.10 21.65
C LYS A 11 10.31 6.67 21.48
N ALA A 12 9.65 5.71 22.15
CA ALA A 12 10.04 4.31 22.13
C ALA A 12 10.02 3.72 20.71
N TYR A 13 8.98 4.01 19.93
CA TYR A 13 8.87 3.54 18.55
C TYR A 13 9.95 4.14 17.66
N TYR A 14 10.21 5.45 17.75
CA TYR A 14 11.23 6.12 16.95
C TYR A 14 12.62 5.53 17.22
N GLU A 15 13.01 5.40 18.49
CA GLU A 15 14.31 4.82 18.86
C GLU A 15 14.44 3.35 18.43
N THR A 16 13.38 2.56 18.61
CA THR A 16 13.38 1.14 18.24
C THR A 16 13.51 0.99 16.73
N LEU A 17 12.77 1.77 15.95
CA LEU A 17 12.85 1.74 14.50
C LEU A 17 14.20 2.25 13.97
N GLN A 18 14.81 3.24 14.63
CA GLN A 18 16.18 3.65 14.29
C GLN A 18 17.17 2.50 14.52
N LYS A 19 17.11 1.83 15.69
CA LYS A 19 17.99 0.70 16.03
C LYS A 19 17.81 -0.48 15.09
N LEU A 20 16.57 -0.84 14.75
CA LEU A 20 16.29 -1.96 13.83
C LEU A 20 16.76 -1.70 12.40
N GLN A 21 16.97 -0.43 12.03
CA GLN A 21 17.52 -0.06 10.73
C GLN A 21 19.04 -0.06 10.69
N GLU A 22 19.73 -0.22 11.83
CA GLU A 22 21.18 -0.33 11.86
C GLU A 22 21.63 -1.55 11.05
N GLY A 23 22.41 -1.33 10.00
CA GLY A 23 22.86 -2.38 9.08
C GLY A 23 21.90 -2.68 7.92
N SER A 24 20.80 -1.94 7.75
CA SER A 24 19.98 -2.01 6.55
C SER A 24 20.65 -1.29 5.38
N ASP A 25 20.70 -1.93 4.21
CA ASP A 25 21.21 -1.33 2.97
C ASP A 25 20.32 -0.16 2.49
N LYS A 26 19.05 -0.12 2.91
CA LYS A 26 18.04 0.86 2.50
C LYS A 26 17.18 1.26 3.69
N PRO A 27 17.66 2.17 4.55
CA PRO A 27 16.88 2.67 5.67
C PRO A 27 15.70 3.50 5.16
N LEU A 28 14.57 3.39 5.85
CA LEU A 28 13.41 4.24 5.70
C LEU A 28 13.68 5.62 6.31
N ARG A 29 13.16 6.66 5.67
CA ARG A 29 13.22 8.03 6.19
C ARG A 29 12.07 8.20 7.18
N ILE A 30 12.40 8.10 8.46
CA ILE A 30 11.43 8.19 9.56
C ILE A 30 11.50 9.57 10.21
N ALA A 31 10.34 10.21 10.35
CA ALA A 31 10.20 11.46 11.08
C ALA A 31 9.14 11.32 12.17
N THR A 32 9.22 12.19 13.17
CA THR A 32 8.26 12.24 14.27
C THR A 32 7.91 13.69 14.60
N ILE A 33 6.68 13.89 15.05
CA ILE A 33 6.20 15.19 15.49
C ILE A 33 5.10 15.02 16.53
N PHE A 34 5.23 15.80 17.60
CA PHE A 34 4.26 15.90 18.67
C PHE A 34 4.52 17.19 19.43
N SER A 35 3.54 17.65 20.17
CA SER A 35 3.65 18.76 21.11
C SER A 35 2.76 18.53 22.33
N PHE A 36 2.60 19.58 23.13
CA PHE A 36 1.78 19.53 24.33
C PHE A 36 0.29 19.71 24.00
N ALA A 37 -0.53 18.86 24.63
CA ALA A 37 -1.97 19.00 24.69
C ALA A 37 -2.36 19.57 26.07
N PRO A 38 -2.85 20.82 26.16
CA PRO A 38 -3.21 21.45 27.44
C PRO A 38 -4.37 20.80 28.18
N ASN A 39 -5.28 20.17 27.44
CA ASN A 39 -6.45 19.46 27.97
C ASN A 39 -6.34 17.99 27.59
N GLU A 40 -5.88 17.14 28.52
CA GLU A 40 -6.01 15.68 28.37
C GLU A 40 -7.44 15.19 28.66
N GLU A 41 -8.31 16.05 29.22
CA GLU A 41 -9.75 15.78 29.29
C GLU A 41 -10.34 15.88 27.88
N GLN A 42 -10.64 14.71 27.29
CA GLN A 42 -11.43 14.63 26.06
C GLN A 42 -12.81 15.27 26.31
N ASP A 43 -13.11 16.36 25.59
CA ASP A 43 -14.42 17.03 25.65
C ASP A 43 -15.57 16.05 25.33
N ALA A 44 -15.35 15.12 24.39
CA ALA A 44 -16.19 13.97 24.12
C ALA A 44 -15.39 12.69 23.80
N VAL A 45 -16.00 11.53 24.08
CA VAL A 45 -15.41 10.23 23.71
C VAL A 45 -15.18 10.18 22.20
N GLY A 46 -13.92 9.99 21.79
CA GLY A 46 -13.52 9.89 20.38
C GLY A 46 -12.89 11.14 19.79
N ASP A 47 -12.82 12.25 20.53
CA ASP A 47 -12.05 13.43 20.10
C ASP A 47 -10.55 13.11 20.04
N ILE A 48 -9.92 13.53 18.93
CA ILE A 48 -8.47 13.62 18.83
C ILE A 48 -8.08 14.94 19.45
N VAL A 49 -7.24 14.90 20.49
CA VAL A 49 -6.83 16.09 21.22
C VAL A 49 -6.04 17.02 20.31
N ASP A 50 -6.47 18.29 20.24
CA ASP A 50 -5.77 19.31 19.47
C ASP A 50 -4.47 19.71 20.18
N GLU A 51 -3.36 19.42 19.52
CA GLU A 51 -2.01 19.70 19.99
C GLU A 51 -1.63 21.17 19.73
N SER A 52 -1.14 21.88 20.76
CA SER A 52 -0.73 23.28 20.65
C SER A 52 0.65 23.42 20.00
N PHE A 53 0.91 24.49 19.24
CA PHE A 53 2.26 24.77 18.74
C PHE A 53 3.25 25.30 19.81
N GLU A 54 2.83 25.37 21.08
CA GLU A 54 3.67 25.80 22.20
C GLU A 54 4.51 24.66 22.79
N VAL A 55 5.74 24.52 22.31
CA VAL A 55 6.72 23.53 22.77
C VAL A 55 7.21 23.80 24.21
N SER A 56 7.03 25.01 24.73
CA SER A 56 7.44 25.39 26.09
C SER A 56 6.63 24.71 27.20
N ALA A 57 5.44 24.23 26.89
CA ALA A 57 4.56 23.56 27.85
C ALA A 57 4.86 22.05 28.01
N MET A 58 5.81 21.51 27.22
CA MET A 58 6.21 20.11 27.29
C MET A 58 7.17 19.84 28.45
N ASP A 59 7.23 18.58 28.91
CA ASP A 59 8.26 18.13 29.83
C ASP A 59 9.66 18.20 29.19
N ILE A 60 10.67 18.35 30.05
CA ILE A 60 12.07 18.52 29.62
C ILE A 60 12.52 17.35 28.75
N THR A 61 12.18 16.12 29.15
CA THR A 61 12.57 14.89 28.45
C THR A 61 11.96 14.81 27.05
N ALA A 62 10.68 15.16 26.88
CA ALA A 62 10.05 15.20 25.56
C ALA A 62 10.61 16.30 24.67
N LYS A 63 10.95 17.46 25.24
CA LYS A 63 11.58 18.55 24.49
C LYS A 63 13.00 18.22 24.04
N GLU A 64 13.78 17.56 24.87
CA GLU A 64 15.12 17.07 24.52
C GLU A 64 15.04 16.05 23.39
N PHE A 65 14.13 15.08 23.50
CA PHE A 65 13.89 14.10 22.44
C PHE A 65 13.45 14.77 21.13
N LEU A 66 12.49 15.69 21.17
CA LEU A 66 12.01 16.39 19.98
C LEU A 66 13.14 17.21 19.33
N SER A 67 14.00 17.83 20.14
CA SER A 67 15.17 18.55 19.65
C SER A 67 16.15 17.61 18.93
N ALA A 68 16.37 16.41 19.47
CA ALA A 68 17.20 15.39 18.84
C ALA A 68 16.59 14.90 17.51
N ALA A 69 15.29 14.58 17.50
CA ALA A 69 14.60 14.16 16.27
C ALA A 69 14.61 15.25 15.17
N ILE A 70 14.47 16.53 15.54
CA ILE A 70 14.59 17.66 14.61
C ILE A 70 16.04 17.83 14.13
N ALA A 71 17.04 17.56 14.99
CA ALA A 71 18.44 17.58 14.58
C ALA A 71 18.74 16.47 13.55
N ASP A 72 18.22 15.26 13.76
CA ASP A 72 18.32 14.15 12.79
C ASP A 72 17.66 14.53 11.46
N TYR A 73 16.47 15.12 11.52
CA TYR A 73 15.77 15.64 10.35
C TYR A 73 16.59 16.72 9.61
N ASN A 74 17.16 17.66 10.35
CA ASN A 74 17.99 18.72 9.80
C ASN A 74 19.25 18.16 9.13
N ALA A 75 19.87 17.13 9.70
CA ALA A 75 21.01 16.44 9.10
C ALA A 75 20.60 15.73 7.80
N LEU A 76 19.44 15.07 7.79
CA LEU A 76 18.93 14.33 6.63
C LEU A 76 18.58 15.27 5.46
N PHE A 77 17.88 16.36 5.73
CA PHE A 77 17.35 17.27 4.71
C PHE A 77 18.14 18.57 4.52
N LYS A 78 19.27 18.71 5.22
CA LYS A 78 20.13 19.91 5.21
C LYS A 78 19.34 21.19 5.54
N SER A 79 18.49 21.11 6.55
CA SER A 79 17.70 22.23 7.08
C SER A 79 18.23 22.72 8.43
N SER A 80 17.60 23.77 8.98
CA SER A 80 18.01 24.39 10.26
C SER A 80 16.79 24.79 11.08
N PHE A 81 15.87 23.86 11.32
CA PHE A 81 14.70 24.08 12.17
C PHE A 81 15.06 23.98 13.66
N GLY A 82 14.34 24.72 14.49
CA GLY A 82 14.49 24.74 15.94
C GLY A 82 13.21 24.37 16.67
N VAL A 83 13.30 24.25 18.00
CA VAL A 83 12.17 23.96 18.90
C VAL A 83 11.53 25.23 19.49
N ASP A 84 11.94 26.41 19.04
CA ASP A 84 11.21 27.65 19.31
C ASP A 84 9.89 27.66 18.53
N SER A 85 8.89 28.46 18.95
CA SER A 85 7.55 28.43 18.35
C SER A 85 7.56 28.66 16.83
N LYS A 86 8.46 29.51 16.32
CA LYS A 86 8.58 29.78 14.87
C LYS A 86 9.32 28.66 14.15
N GLY A 87 10.41 28.16 14.75
CA GLY A 87 11.16 27.00 14.28
C GLY A 87 10.28 25.77 14.14
N PHE A 88 9.47 25.48 15.16
CA PHE A 88 8.57 24.33 15.19
C PHE A 88 7.42 24.46 14.18
N GLN A 89 6.82 25.65 14.02
CA GLN A 89 5.84 25.89 12.96
C GLN A 89 6.44 25.71 11.55
N ASN A 90 7.66 26.17 11.33
CA ASN A 90 8.34 25.97 10.05
C ASN A 90 8.67 24.49 9.81
N TYR A 91 9.10 23.77 10.84
CA TYR A 91 9.29 22.33 10.81
C TYR A 91 8.00 21.61 10.44
N TYR A 92 6.87 21.91 11.11
CA TYR A 92 5.56 21.34 10.80
C TYR A 92 5.18 21.54 9.33
N ARG A 93 5.38 22.74 8.79
CA ARG A 93 5.05 23.07 7.39
C ARG A 93 5.95 22.34 6.39
N ASP A 94 7.25 22.26 6.65
CA ASP A 94 8.20 21.53 5.81
C ASP A 94 7.90 20.03 5.84
N LEU A 95 7.67 19.48 7.04
CA LEU A 95 7.31 18.09 7.26
C LEU A 95 6.04 17.72 6.50
N ALA A 96 4.99 18.53 6.60
CA ALA A 96 3.74 18.34 5.87
C ALA A 96 3.96 18.28 4.35
N LYS A 97 4.85 19.13 3.83
CA LYS A 97 5.20 19.15 2.40
C LYS A 97 5.99 17.89 2.03
N ARG A 98 6.99 17.50 2.81
CA ARG A 98 7.83 16.34 2.53
C ARG A 98 7.07 15.02 2.57
N VAL A 99 6.11 14.88 3.48
CA VAL A 99 5.23 13.71 3.49
C VAL A 99 4.38 13.64 2.22
N LYS A 100 3.87 14.77 1.72
CA LYS A 100 3.14 14.84 0.43
C LYS A 100 4.03 14.49 -0.76
N ASP A 101 5.26 15.01 -0.75
CA ASP A 101 6.24 14.82 -1.81
C ASP A 101 6.96 13.45 -1.74
N GLN A 102 6.57 12.56 -0.81
CA GLN A 102 7.18 11.25 -0.58
C GLN A 102 8.68 11.31 -0.22
N ASP A 103 9.10 12.41 0.40
CA ASP A 103 10.45 12.57 0.97
C ASP A 103 10.61 11.85 2.31
N ILE A 104 9.49 11.47 2.95
CA ILE A 104 9.43 10.80 4.24
C ILE A 104 8.56 9.57 4.08
N ASP A 105 9.11 8.42 4.44
CA ASP A 105 8.47 7.13 4.20
C ASP A 105 7.54 6.76 5.37
N LEU A 106 7.92 7.13 6.60
CA LEU A 106 7.12 6.90 7.80
C LEU A 106 7.11 8.14 8.70
N LEU A 107 5.91 8.65 8.99
CA LEU A 107 5.67 9.71 9.95
C LEU A 107 4.98 9.13 11.19
N ILE A 108 5.62 9.25 12.36
CA ILE A 108 5.08 8.90 13.67
C ILE A 108 4.38 10.13 14.27
N VAL A 109 3.12 9.97 14.69
CA VAL A 109 2.27 11.05 15.21
C VAL A 109 1.47 10.62 16.42
N VAL A 110 1.16 11.56 17.33
CA VAL A 110 0.27 11.31 18.48
C VAL A 110 -1.17 11.73 18.16
N GLY A 111 -1.39 12.99 17.80
CA GLY A 111 -2.66 13.59 17.38
C GLY A 111 -2.51 14.49 16.15
N MET A 112 -1.34 15.10 15.94
CA MET A 112 -1.03 15.88 14.74
C MET A 112 -1.22 15.08 13.45
N PHE A 113 -1.64 15.77 12.38
CA PHE A 113 -1.89 15.21 11.04
C PHE A 113 -3.01 14.17 10.94
N LEU A 114 -3.64 13.77 12.05
CA LEU A 114 -4.83 12.91 12.02
C LEU A 114 -6.10 13.68 11.64
N THR A 115 -6.09 15.00 11.83
CA THR A 115 -7.12 15.94 11.36
C THR A 115 -6.49 16.97 10.40
N GLY A 116 -7.28 17.46 9.43
CA GLY A 116 -6.86 18.54 8.52
C GLY A 116 -5.74 18.25 7.49
N PHE A 117 -4.92 17.22 7.68
CA PHE A 117 -3.87 16.85 6.73
C PHE A 117 -4.40 16.07 5.53
N ASP A 118 -3.86 16.35 4.35
CA ASP A 118 -4.29 15.74 3.11
C ASP A 118 -3.07 15.33 2.28
N ALA A 119 -2.85 14.03 2.07
CA ALA A 119 -1.77 13.53 1.24
C ALA A 119 -2.33 12.42 0.33
N PRO A 120 -2.63 12.70 -0.95
CA PRO A 120 -3.26 11.73 -1.84
C PRO A 120 -2.48 10.42 -1.96
N THR A 121 -1.16 10.51 -2.01
CA THR A 121 -0.23 9.39 -2.12
C THR A 121 -0.11 8.52 -0.86
N LEU A 122 -0.65 8.97 0.28
CA LEU A 122 -0.61 8.21 1.51
C LEU A 122 -1.69 7.13 1.51
N ASN A 123 -1.27 5.87 1.52
CA ASN A 123 -2.17 4.71 1.47
C ASN A 123 -2.28 3.97 2.81
N THR A 124 -1.24 3.94 3.63
CA THR A 124 -1.19 3.11 4.85
C THR A 124 -1.15 3.94 6.13
N LEU A 125 -2.05 3.62 7.06
CA LEU A 125 -2.06 4.12 8.43
C LEU A 125 -1.90 2.95 9.41
N PHE A 126 -0.77 2.92 10.11
CA PHE A 126 -0.54 2.06 11.26
C PHE A 126 -1.14 2.73 12.51
N VAL A 127 -1.77 1.96 13.39
CA VAL A 127 -2.50 2.48 14.55
C VAL A 127 -2.19 1.66 15.80
N ASP A 128 -1.49 2.28 16.74
CA ASP A 128 -1.39 1.87 18.15
C ASP A 128 -2.03 2.95 19.05
N LYS A 129 -3.30 3.26 18.78
CA LYS A 129 -4.07 4.27 19.51
C LYS A 129 -5.52 3.84 19.64
N ASN A 130 -6.14 4.13 20.78
CA ASN A 130 -7.57 3.87 21.01
C ASN A 130 -8.41 4.94 20.30
N LEU A 131 -8.61 4.80 18.99
CA LEU A 131 -9.48 5.67 18.20
C LEU A 131 -10.95 5.27 18.39
N ARG A 132 -11.85 6.25 18.49
CA ARG A 132 -13.30 6.01 18.62
C ARG A 132 -14.11 7.00 17.80
N TYR A 133 -15.32 6.59 17.40
CA TYR A 133 -16.32 7.42 16.74
C TYR A 133 -15.74 8.33 15.63
N HIS A 134 -15.95 9.64 15.73
CA HIS A 134 -15.57 10.60 14.70
C HIS A 134 -14.04 10.70 14.53
N GLY A 135 -13.25 10.61 15.61
CA GLY A 135 -11.79 10.63 15.52
C GLY A 135 -11.25 9.41 14.76
N LEU A 136 -11.89 8.24 14.91
CA LEU A 136 -11.57 7.04 14.12
C LEU A 136 -11.82 7.30 12.63
N ILE A 137 -13.00 7.81 12.27
CA ILE A 137 -13.34 8.10 10.87
C ILE A 137 -12.40 9.18 10.27
N GLN A 138 -12.07 10.22 11.04
CA GLN A 138 -11.15 11.26 10.61
C GLN A 138 -9.75 10.71 10.34
N ALA A 139 -9.22 9.91 11.26
CA ALA A 139 -7.92 9.27 11.09
C ALA A 139 -7.90 8.31 9.89
N TYR A 140 -8.91 7.45 9.74
CA TYR A 140 -8.99 6.51 8.62
C TYR A 140 -9.17 7.23 7.28
N SER A 141 -9.88 8.37 7.26
CA SER A 141 -10.00 9.19 6.05
C SER A 141 -8.69 9.80 5.55
N ARG A 142 -7.58 9.69 6.30
CA ARG A 142 -6.27 10.13 5.81
C ARG A 142 -5.73 9.27 4.68
N THR A 143 -6.17 8.01 4.59
CA THR A 143 -5.68 7.05 3.58
C THR A 143 -6.58 6.94 2.36
N ASN A 144 -7.83 7.42 2.42
CA ASN A 144 -8.87 7.14 1.41
C ASN A 144 -8.92 8.13 0.22
N ARG A 145 -7.90 8.99 0.06
CA ARG A 145 -7.82 9.93 -1.07
C ARG A 145 -7.53 9.19 -2.37
N ILE A 146 -8.34 9.48 -3.40
CA ILE A 146 -8.23 8.89 -4.74
C ILE A 146 -6.98 9.45 -5.44
N VAL A 147 -6.19 8.57 -6.06
CA VAL A 147 -5.01 8.92 -6.86
C VAL A 147 -5.16 8.39 -8.28
N ASP A 148 -5.02 7.07 -8.43
CA ASP A 148 -5.09 6.34 -9.69
C ASP A 148 -5.56 4.90 -9.43
N ALA A 149 -5.65 4.07 -10.48
CA ALA A 149 -6.13 2.70 -10.35
C ALA A 149 -5.22 1.78 -9.50
N THR A 150 -3.99 2.20 -9.18
CA THR A 150 -3.08 1.42 -8.32
C THR A 150 -3.49 1.48 -6.86
N LYS A 151 -4.10 2.60 -6.43
CA LYS A 151 -4.59 2.79 -5.06
C LYS A 151 -6.08 2.50 -4.99
N THR A 152 -6.42 1.24 -4.72
CA THR A 152 -7.81 0.77 -4.63
C THR A 152 -8.50 1.24 -3.34
N PHE A 153 -7.80 1.18 -2.22
CA PHE A 153 -8.32 1.59 -0.91
C PHE A 153 -7.17 2.03 0.02
N GLY A 154 -7.55 2.54 1.20
CA GLY A 154 -6.61 2.88 2.25
C GLY A 154 -6.39 1.69 3.19
N ASN A 155 -5.13 1.34 3.43
CA ASN A 155 -4.76 0.26 4.35
C ASN A 155 -4.72 0.80 5.78
N ILE A 156 -5.51 0.19 6.66
CA ILE A 156 -5.49 0.49 8.10
C ILE A 156 -4.99 -0.73 8.83
N VAL A 157 -3.81 -0.62 9.46
CA VAL A 157 -3.18 -1.70 10.21
C VAL A 157 -3.22 -1.36 11.69
N THR A 158 -4.00 -2.11 12.47
CA THR A 158 -4.25 -1.82 13.88
C THR A 158 -3.52 -2.81 14.78
N PHE A 159 -2.79 -2.31 15.77
CA PHE A 159 -2.12 -3.13 16.80
C PHE A 159 -2.96 -3.30 18.07
N ARG A 160 -4.18 -2.78 18.06
CA ARG A 160 -5.21 -2.93 19.09
C ARG A 160 -6.49 -3.42 18.43
N ASP A 161 -7.35 -4.08 19.22
CA ASP A 161 -8.68 -4.43 18.75
C ASP A 161 -9.54 -3.17 18.58
N LEU A 162 -9.72 -2.77 17.33
CA LEU A 162 -10.54 -1.63 16.91
C LEU A 162 -11.69 -2.07 16.00
N GLU A 163 -11.97 -3.37 15.84
CA GLU A 163 -13.02 -3.84 14.93
C GLU A 163 -14.39 -3.35 15.40
N GLN A 164 -14.72 -3.61 16.66
CA GLN A 164 -16.00 -3.18 17.24
C GLN A 164 -16.13 -1.65 17.21
N ALA A 165 -15.07 -0.92 17.57
CA ALA A 165 -15.06 0.54 17.54
C ALA A 165 -15.26 1.08 16.11
N THR A 166 -14.72 0.40 15.09
CA THR A 166 -14.90 0.74 13.68
C THR A 166 -16.34 0.52 13.25
N VAL A 167 -16.94 -0.63 13.62
CA VAL A 167 -18.35 -0.93 13.33
C VAL A 167 -19.28 0.09 13.99
N GLU A 168 -19.04 0.41 15.26
CA GLU A 168 -19.82 1.42 15.99
C GLU A 168 -19.68 2.81 15.36
N ALA A 169 -18.47 3.22 14.97
CA ALA A 169 -18.24 4.49 14.31
C ALA A 169 -18.97 4.57 12.96
N ILE A 170 -18.87 3.54 12.10
CA ILE A 170 -19.55 3.52 10.80
C ILE A 170 -21.08 3.52 10.98
N THR A 171 -21.60 2.78 11.96
CA THR A 171 -23.03 2.73 12.27
C THR A 171 -23.55 4.06 12.81
N LEU A 172 -22.70 4.88 13.44
CA LEU A 172 -23.10 6.21 13.91
C LEU A 172 -23.31 7.19 12.74
N PHE A 173 -22.55 7.02 11.65
CA PHE A 173 -22.60 7.90 10.47
C PHE A 173 -23.43 7.34 9.31
N GLY A 174 -24.05 6.17 9.45
CA GLY A 174 -24.82 5.50 8.40
C GLY A 174 -25.73 4.38 8.92
N ASP A 175 -26.22 3.55 8.00
CA ASP A 175 -27.07 2.39 8.33
C ASP A 175 -26.24 1.10 8.43
N LYS A 176 -26.86 -0.02 8.87
CA LYS A 176 -26.19 -1.33 8.91
C LYS A 176 -25.61 -1.78 7.56
N ASN A 177 -26.22 -1.33 6.46
CA ASN A 177 -25.74 -1.62 5.12
C ASN A 177 -24.47 -0.82 4.77
N THR A 178 -24.20 0.31 5.43
CA THR A 178 -23.02 1.16 5.21
C THR A 178 -21.72 0.42 5.53
N ARG A 179 -21.74 -0.56 6.46
CA ARG A 179 -20.56 -1.42 6.73
C ARG A 179 -20.05 -2.10 5.47
N ASN A 180 -20.96 -2.71 4.71
CA ASN A 180 -20.63 -3.49 3.51
C ASN A 180 -20.15 -2.60 2.34
N VAL A 181 -20.33 -1.28 2.45
CA VAL A 181 -19.92 -0.28 1.45
C VAL A 181 -18.59 0.36 1.83
N VAL A 182 -18.34 0.56 3.12
CA VAL A 182 -17.17 1.28 3.62
C VAL A 182 -16.00 0.35 3.88
N LEU A 183 -16.26 -0.90 4.28
CA LEU A 183 -15.22 -1.91 4.49
C LEU A 183 -15.09 -2.80 3.28
N GLU A 184 -13.83 -3.11 2.93
CA GLU A 184 -13.52 -4.06 1.87
C GLU A 184 -13.95 -5.49 2.24
N LYS A 185 -14.14 -6.30 1.20
CA LYS A 185 -14.49 -7.71 1.34
C LYS A 185 -13.32 -8.50 1.92
N SER A 186 -13.61 -9.70 2.42
CA SER A 186 -12.58 -10.59 2.95
C SER A 186 -11.67 -11.15 1.85
N TYR A 187 -10.49 -11.62 2.26
CA TYR A 187 -9.56 -12.33 1.38
C TYR A 187 -10.23 -13.48 0.60
N ASN A 188 -11.01 -14.32 1.30
CA ASN A 188 -11.70 -15.46 0.70
C ASN A 188 -12.71 -15.04 -0.37
N GLU A 189 -13.45 -13.95 -0.14
CA GLU A 189 -14.39 -13.41 -1.14
C GLU A 189 -13.67 -12.96 -2.41
N TYR A 190 -12.48 -12.36 -2.32
CA TYR A 190 -11.69 -12.03 -3.52
C TYR A 190 -11.07 -13.26 -4.21
N MET A 191 -10.77 -14.31 -3.45
CA MET A 191 -10.20 -15.55 -3.99
C MET A 191 -11.24 -16.40 -4.71
N GLU A 192 -12.42 -16.57 -4.13
CA GLU A 192 -13.51 -17.45 -4.60
C GLU A 192 -14.56 -16.70 -5.43
N GLY A 193 -14.67 -15.37 -5.26
CA GLY A 193 -15.67 -14.53 -5.91
C GLY A 193 -16.83 -14.18 -4.97
N PHE A 194 -17.51 -13.09 -5.29
CA PHE A 194 -18.64 -12.60 -4.50
C PHE A 194 -19.63 -11.83 -5.36
N THR A 195 -20.88 -11.78 -4.92
CA THR A 195 -21.89 -10.90 -5.51
C THR A 195 -21.93 -9.61 -4.72
N ASP A 196 -21.69 -8.49 -5.41
CA ASP A 196 -21.77 -7.19 -4.79
C ASP A 196 -23.24 -6.89 -4.43
N THR A 197 -23.51 -6.71 -3.14
CA THR A 197 -24.84 -6.43 -2.63
C THR A 197 -25.41 -5.09 -3.09
N MET A 198 -24.55 -4.15 -3.52
CA MET A 198 -24.97 -2.84 -4.01
C MET A 198 -25.27 -2.84 -5.50
N THR A 199 -24.36 -3.37 -6.32
CA THR A 199 -24.52 -3.33 -7.78
C THR A 199 -25.31 -4.54 -8.29
N GLY A 200 -25.41 -5.61 -7.49
CA GLY A 200 -25.95 -6.89 -7.91
C GLY A 200 -25.04 -7.65 -8.88
N GLU A 201 -23.84 -7.12 -9.16
CA GLU A 201 -22.90 -7.74 -10.09
C GLU A 201 -22.12 -8.86 -9.40
N ALA A 202 -22.06 -10.01 -10.06
CA ALA A 202 -21.19 -11.11 -9.66
C ALA A 202 -19.74 -10.77 -10.07
N ARG A 203 -18.87 -10.61 -9.08
CA ARG A 203 -17.43 -10.50 -9.29
C ARG A 203 -16.80 -11.89 -9.21
N ARG A 204 -16.03 -12.22 -10.23
CA ARG A 204 -15.31 -13.50 -10.33
C ARG A 204 -14.16 -13.55 -9.32
N GLY A 205 -13.95 -14.72 -8.73
CA GLY A 205 -12.81 -14.96 -7.85
C GLY A 205 -11.49 -14.98 -8.62
N PHE A 206 -10.40 -14.66 -7.93
CA PHE A 206 -9.05 -14.74 -8.48
C PHE A 206 -8.75 -16.14 -9.04
N MET A 207 -9.16 -17.20 -8.34
CA MET A 207 -8.89 -18.58 -8.76
C MET A 207 -9.62 -18.96 -10.04
N ASP A 208 -10.85 -18.48 -10.21
CA ASP A 208 -11.62 -18.69 -11.44
C ASP A 208 -10.98 -17.97 -12.63
N VAL A 209 -10.55 -16.72 -12.41
CA VAL A 209 -9.85 -15.92 -13.44
C VAL A 209 -8.55 -16.61 -13.86
N VAL A 210 -7.75 -17.09 -12.89
CA VAL A 210 -6.53 -17.85 -13.16
C VAL A 210 -6.85 -19.13 -13.95
N THR A 211 -7.83 -19.91 -13.50
CA THR A 211 -8.20 -21.17 -14.17
C THR A 211 -8.68 -20.93 -15.60
N GLU A 212 -9.50 -19.90 -15.81
CA GLU A 212 -9.97 -19.52 -17.15
C GLU A 212 -8.82 -19.04 -18.04
N LEU A 213 -7.87 -18.26 -17.50
CA LEU A 213 -6.69 -17.82 -18.24
C LEU A 213 -5.86 -19.02 -18.72
N GLU A 214 -5.63 -20.00 -17.86
CA GLU A 214 -4.85 -21.18 -18.23
C GLU A 214 -5.57 -22.10 -19.21
N GLN A 215 -6.90 -22.23 -19.11
CA GLN A 215 -7.69 -23.09 -19.99
C GLN A 215 -7.96 -22.47 -21.37
N ARG A 216 -8.35 -21.19 -21.43
CA ARG A 216 -8.64 -20.51 -22.70
C ARG A 216 -7.39 -20.00 -23.40
N PHE A 217 -6.39 -19.59 -22.65
CA PHE A 217 -5.16 -18.98 -23.17
C PHE A 217 -3.92 -19.65 -22.57
N PRO A 218 -3.71 -20.96 -22.81
CA PRO A 218 -2.54 -21.67 -22.30
C PRO A 218 -1.24 -21.11 -22.89
N ASP A 219 -1.29 -20.59 -24.11
CA ASP A 219 -0.18 -19.96 -24.82
C ASP A 219 -0.57 -18.53 -25.26
N PRO A 220 -0.15 -17.50 -24.52
CA PRO A 220 -0.51 -16.13 -24.82
C PRO A 220 0.20 -15.55 -26.04
N ALA A 221 1.28 -16.17 -26.53
CA ALA A 221 1.97 -15.69 -27.73
C ALA A 221 1.18 -15.97 -29.01
N ASN A 222 0.24 -16.91 -28.97
CA ASN A 222 -0.52 -17.39 -30.13
C ASN A 222 -1.92 -16.81 -30.27
N ILE A 223 -2.23 -15.68 -29.60
CA ILE A 223 -3.54 -15.01 -29.69
C ILE A 223 -3.61 -14.17 -30.97
N ILE A 224 -4.12 -14.77 -32.05
CA ILE A 224 -4.17 -14.13 -33.37
C ILE A 224 -5.52 -13.45 -33.62
N LYS A 225 -6.64 -14.12 -33.32
CA LYS A 225 -7.99 -13.63 -33.68
C LYS A 225 -8.35 -12.39 -32.86
N GLU A 226 -8.97 -11.41 -33.51
CA GLU A 226 -9.40 -10.16 -32.85
C GLU A 226 -10.38 -10.42 -31.68
N SER A 227 -11.29 -11.39 -31.83
CA SER A 227 -12.23 -11.76 -30.76
C SER A 227 -11.54 -12.39 -29.55
N GLU A 228 -10.49 -13.16 -29.79
CA GLU A 228 -9.67 -13.77 -28.74
C GLU A 228 -8.81 -12.72 -28.04
N LYS A 229 -8.24 -11.76 -28.79
CA LYS A 229 -7.52 -10.60 -28.23
C LYS A 229 -8.43 -9.78 -27.30
N LYS A 230 -9.67 -9.52 -27.71
CA LYS A 230 -10.66 -8.80 -26.89
C LYS A 230 -11.01 -9.57 -25.62
N ALA A 231 -11.28 -10.87 -25.75
CA ALA A 231 -11.60 -11.73 -24.62
C ALA A 231 -10.42 -11.83 -23.63
N PHE A 232 -9.20 -11.98 -24.14
CA PHE A 232 -7.98 -11.99 -23.35
C PHE A 232 -7.76 -10.67 -22.63
N ALA A 233 -7.91 -9.53 -23.32
CA ALA A 233 -7.72 -8.21 -22.71
C ALA A 233 -8.70 -7.97 -21.55
N LYS A 234 -9.96 -8.38 -21.68
CA LYS A 234 -10.92 -8.31 -20.57
C LYS A 234 -10.53 -9.22 -19.41
N LEU A 235 -10.20 -10.48 -19.69
CA LEU A 235 -9.88 -11.47 -18.67
C LEU A 235 -8.58 -11.12 -17.91
N PHE A 236 -7.56 -10.68 -18.63
CA PHE A 236 -6.29 -10.28 -18.02
C PHE A 236 -6.40 -8.92 -17.30
N GLY A 237 -7.25 -8.01 -17.75
CA GLY A 237 -7.60 -6.80 -17.00
C GLY A 237 -8.24 -7.12 -15.64
N ASP A 238 -9.16 -8.09 -15.61
CA ASP A 238 -9.76 -8.59 -14.36
C ASP A 238 -8.68 -9.20 -13.45
N TYR A 239 -7.77 -10.00 -14.01
CA TYR A 239 -6.63 -10.55 -13.27
C TYR A 239 -5.78 -9.45 -12.61
N LEU A 240 -5.39 -8.42 -13.37
CA LEU A 240 -4.57 -7.33 -12.83
C LEU A 240 -5.29 -6.58 -11.70
N ARG A 241 -6.59 -6.33 -11.83
CA ARG A 241 -7.38 -5.65 -10.81
C ARG A 241 -7.48 -6.46 -9.52
N VAL A 242 -7.83 -7.75 -9.63
CA VAL A 242 -7.96 -8.63 -8.46
C VAL A 242 -6.59 -8.89 -7.83
N GLU A 243 -5.54 -9.09 -8.63
CA GLU A 243 -4.16 -9.21 -8.13
C GLU A 243 -3.73 -7.97 -7.33
N ASN A 244 -4.02 -6.76 -7.84
CA ASN A 244 -3.64 -5.52 -7.16
C ASN A 244 -4.36 -5.36 -5.81
N VAL A 245 -5.64 -5.74 -5.73
CA VAL A 245 -6.39 -5.77 -4.46
C VAL A 245 -5.78 -6.77 -3.50
N LEU A 246 -5.53 -8.00 -3.97
CA LEU A 246 -5.01 -9.10 -3.16
C LEU A 246 -3.60 -8.80 -2.60
N GLN A 247 -2.79 -7.97 -3.27
CA GLN A 247 -1.47 -7.56 -2.76
C GLN A 247 -1.52 -6.82 -1.41
N ASN A 248 -2.68 -6.30 -1.00
CA ASN A 248 -2.84 -5.67 0.31
C ASN A 248 -3.14 -6.66 1.45
N TYR A 249 -3.32 -7.96 1.15
CA TYR A 249 -3.62 -9.00 2.13
C TYR A 249 -2.37 -9.78 2.50
N ASP A 250 -2.18 -10.00 3.79
CA ASP A 250 -1.01 -10.71 4.35
C ASP A 250 -0.96 -12.15 3.84
N GLU A 251 -2.12 -12.80 3.71
CA GLU A 251 -2.24 -14.18 3.21
C GLU A 251 -1.73 -14.31 1.76
N PHE A 252 -2.05 -13.31 0.92
CA PHE A 252 -1.59 -13.31 -0.46
C PHE A 252 -0.10 -12.98 -0.58
N ALA A 253 0.41 -12.07 0.27
CA ALA A 253 1.83 -11.78 0.34
C ALA A 253 2.63 -13.02 0.74
N ALA A 254 2.14 -13.78 1.75
CA ALA A 254 2.72 -15.06 2.14
C ALA A 254 2.65 -16.08 0.99
N LEU A 255 1.51 -16.19 0.29
CA LEU A 255 1.35 -17.09 -0.85
C LEU A 255 2.34 -16.79 -1.98
N LYS A 256 2.59 -15.51 -2.28
CA LYS A 256 3.60 -15.10 -3.27
C LYS A 256 5.01 -15.42 -2.81
N ALA A 257 5.33 -15.12 -1.56
CA ALA A 257 6.65 -15.41 -1.01
C ALA A 257 6.94 -16.92 -1.00
N LEU A 258 5.93 -17.76 -0.73
CA LEU A 258 6.03 -19.22 -0.78
C LEU A 258 6.50 -19.75 -2.16
N GLN A 259 6.20 -19.06 -3.26
CA GLN A 259 6.68 -19.47 -4.59
C GLN A 259 8.20 -19.37 -4.75
N THR A 260 8.85 -18.55 -3.93
CA THR A 260 10.31 -18.33 -3.97
C THR A 260 11.08 -19.13 -2.94
N VAL A 261 10.39 -19.70 -1.94
CA VAL A 261 11.01 -20.48 -0.88
C VAL A 261 11.41 -21.86 -1.39
N ASP A 262 12.64 -22.28 -1.06
CA ASP A 262 13.07 -23.64 -1.32
C ASP A 262 12.43 -24.59 -0.31
N MET A 263 11.36 -25.26 -0.72
CA MET A 263 10.62 -26.23 0.09
C MET A 263 11.45 -27.49 0.42
N CYS A 264 12.61 -27.68 -0.21
CA CYS A 264 13.52 -28.76 0.11
C CYS A 264 14.46 -28.43 1.28
N ASP A 265 14.54 -27.16 1.70
CA ASP A 265 15.34 -26.71 2.84
C ASP A 265 14.46 -26.49 4.08
N PRO A 266 14.56 -27.36 5.11
CA PRO A 266 13.81 -27.20 6.34
C PRO A 266 14.09 -25.88 7.08
N GLN A 267 15.31 -25.31 6.95
CA GLN A 267 15.64 -24.05 7.61
C GLN A 267 14.93 -22.88 6.94
N ALA A 268 14.88 -22.87 5.61
CA ALA A 268 14.14 -21.87 4.84
C ALA A 268 12.63 -21.93 5.15
N VAL A 269 12.07 -23.14 5.26
CA VAL A 269 10.66 -23.34 5.58
C VAL A 269 10.33 -22.86 7.01
N GLU A 270 11.18 -23.18 8.00
CA GLU A 270 10.97 -22.70 9.37
C GLU A 270 11.13 -21.18 9.50
N ALA A 271 12.13 -20.59 8.83
CA ALA A 271 12.28 -19.13 8.78
C ALA A 271 11.03 -18.46 8.18
N PHE A 272 10.50 -19.02 7.09
CA PHE A 272 9.28 -18.55 6.43
C PHE A 272 8.04 -18.63 7.35
N LYS A 273 7.88 -19.74 8.09
CA LYS A 273 6.78 -19.88 9.07
C LYS A 273 6.84 -18.82 10.17
N ILE A 274 8.06 -18.53 10.67
CA ILE A 274 8.26 -17.53 11.72
C ILE A 274 7.96 -16.13 11.19
N GLU A 275 8.43 -15.79 9.99
CA GLU A 275 8.25 -14.47 9.36
C GLU A 275 6.79 -14.16 9.07
N HIS A 276 6.03 -15.14 8.57
CA HIS A 276 4.63 -14.98 8.20
C HIS A 276 3.63 -15.44 9.28
N HIS A 277 4.13 -15.82 10.45
CA HIS A 277 3.32 -16.31 11.58
C HIS A 277 2.36 -17.48 11.18
N LEU A 278 2.86 -18.41 10.38
CA LEU A 278 2.09 -19.55 9.85
C LEU A 278 2.30 -20.81 10.69
N ASP A 279 1.22 -21.55 10.92
CA ASP A 279 1.27 -22.92 11.43
C ASP A 279 1.34 -23.95 10.29
N ASP A 280 1.61 -25.21 10.63
CA ASP A 280 1.72 -26.30 9.64
C ASP A 280 0.42 -26.53 8.85
N GLY A 281 -0.74 -26.25 9.46
CA GLY A 281 -2.04 -26.40 8.82
C GLY A 281 -2.26 -25.34 7.73
N LYS A 282 -2.04 -24.08 8.07
CA LYS A 282 -2.11 -22.95 7.13
C LYS A 282 -1.06 -23.06 6.03
N LEU A 283 0.14 -23.55 6.35
CA LEU A 283 1.15 -23.81 5.33
C LEU A 283 0.66 -24.88 4.32
N ALA A 284 0.02 -25.94 4.81
CA ALA A 284 -0.56 -26.96 3.93
C ALA A 284 -1.69 -26.39 3.07
N GLU A 285 -2.56 -25.54 3.61
CA GLU A 285 -3.60 -24.83 2.86
C GLU A 285 -2.99 -23.97 1.74
N LEU A 286 -1.97 -23.15 2.06
CA LEU A 286 -1.28 -22.32 1.06
C LEU A 286 -0.64 -23.16 -0.06
N GLN A 287 -0.11 -24.34 0.26
CA GLN A 287 0.48 -25.25 -0.74
C GLN A 287 -0.56 -25.85 -1.70
N THR A 288 -1.83 -25.94 -1.29
CA THR A 288 -2.89 -26.41 -2.20
C THR A 288 -3.22 -25.39 -3.29
N ILE A 289 -2.97 -24.11 -3.03
CA ILE A 289 -3.28 -23.01 -3.95
C ILE A 289 -2.19 -22.94 -5.03
N ARG A 290 -2.57 -23.28 -6.26
CA ARG A 290 -1.69 -23.24 -7.44
C ARG A 290 -1.77 -21.87 -8.10
N LEU A 291 -0.77 -21.03 -7.85
CA LEU A 291 -0.58 -19.78 -8.59
C LEU A 291 0.16 -20.01 -9.92
N PRO A 292 -0.12 -19.23 -10.98
CA PRO A 292 0.67 -19.26 -12.20
C PRO A 292 2.14 -18.94 -11.92
N VAL A 293 3.04 -19.56 -12.68
CA VAL A 293 4.47 -19.26 -12.60
C VAL A 293 4.71 -17.82 -13.07
N GLU A 294 5.59 -17.09 -12.38
CA GLU A 294 5.86 -15.68 -12.67
C GLU A 294 6.21 -15.43 -14.14
N ARG A 295 6.96 -16.33 -14.78
CA ARG A 295 7.28 -16.26 -16.21
C ARG A 295 6.04 -16.25 -17.10
N LYS A 296 5.05 -17.10 -16.79
CA LYS A 296 3.80 -17.18 -17.54
C LYS A 296 2.98 -15.89 -17.36
N VAL A 297 3.00 -15.30 -16.17
CA VAL A 297 2.38 -13.99 -15.92
C VAL A 297 3.08 -12.89 -16.72
N GLN A 298 4.42 -12.93 -16.85
CA GLN A 298 5.16 -12.01 -17.72
C GLN A 298 4.76 -12.16 -19.20
N ASP A 299 4.63 -13.40 -19.67
CA ASP A 299 4.20 -13.65 -21.06
C ASP A 299 2.79 -13.08 -21.30
N TYR A 300 1.86 -13.26 -20.35
CA TYR A 300 0.54 -12.62 -20.40
C TYR A 300 0.61 -11.10 -20.43
N ARG A 301 1.47 -10.49 -19.59
CA ARG A 301 1.69 -9.03 -19.58
C ARG A 301 2.22 -8.52 -20.91
N SER A 302 3.19 -9.22 -21.51
CA SER A 302 3.74 -8.87 -22.83
C SER A 302 2.64 -8.86 -23.88
N THR A 303 1.87 -9.95 -23.99
CA THR A 303 0.76 -10.05 -24.94
C THR A 303 -0.29 -8.96 -24.71
N TYR A 304 -0.58 -8.62 -23.45
CA TYR A 304 -1.54 -7.57 -23.12
C TYR A 304 -1.06 -6.18 -23.57
N ASN A 305 0.22 -5.87 -23.37
CA ASN A 305 0.86 -4.66 -23.89
C ASN A 305 0.87 -4.63 -25.43
N ASP A 306 1.19 -5.75 -26.08
CA ASP A 306 1.20 -5.87 -27.53
C ASP A 306 -0.20 -5.64 -28.14
N ILE A 307 -1.26 -6.20 -27.53
CA ILE A 307 -2.65 -5.97 -27.95
C ILE A 307 -3.04 -4.50 -27.79
N ARG A 308 -2.65 -3.87 -26.68
CA ARG A 308 -2.92 -2.45 -26.43
C ARG A 308 -2.25 -1.56 -27.48
N ASP A 309 -0.99 -1.82 -27.77
CA ASP A 309 -0.20 -1.02 -28.72
C ASP A 309 -0.68 -1.23 -30.15
N TRP A 310 -1.05 -2.47 -30.52
CA TRP A 310 -1.73 -2.78 -31.77
C TRP A 310 -3.04 -1.98 -31.91
N LEU A 311 -3.91 -2.00 -30.89
CA LEU A 311 -5.18 -1.26 -30.92
C LEU A 311 -4.97 0.27 -31.01
N ARG A 312 -3.94 0.80 -30.35
CA ARG A 312 -3.57 2.23 -30.48
C ARG A 312 -3.12 2.59 -31.89
N ARG A 313 -2.35 1.73 -32.56
CA ARG A 313 -1.92 1.93 -33.95
C ARG A 313 -3.09 1.87 -34.92
N GLU A 314 -4.00 0.92 -34.76
CA GLU A 314 -5.25 0.82 -35.53
C GLU A 314 -6.12 2.07 -35.39
N LYS A 315 -6.22 2.65 -34.17
CA LYS A 315 -6.97 3.91 -33.95
C LYS A 315 -6.24 5.15 -34.50
N ALA A 316 -4.90 5.14 -34.59
CA ALA A 316 -4.08 6.28 -35.02
C ALA A 316 -3.71 6.30 -36.51
N GLY A 317 -3.73 5.14 -37.18
CA GLY A 317 -3.29 4.99 -38.57
C GLY A 317 -4.26 4.15 -39.39
N ASN A 318 -4.56 4.63 -40.60
CA ASN A 318 -5.27 3.94 -41.67
C ASN A 318 -4.54 2.64 -42.14
N GLU A 319 -4.36 1.63 -41.28
CA GLU A 319 -3.99 0.29 -41.75
C GLU A 319 -5.22 -0.49 -42.23
N VAL A 320 -4.98 -1.30 -43.26
CA VAL A 320 -6.00 -1.90 -44.14
C VAL A 320 -6.72 -3.02 -43.40
N GLY A 321 -7.72 -2.64 -42.62
CA GLY A 321 -8.64 -3.57 -41.96
C GLY A 321 -9.26 -2.94 -40.74
N LYS A 322 -10.27 -2.08 -40.92
CA LYS A 322 -11.11 -1.59 -39.82
C LYS A 322 -11.43 -2.78 -38.89
N SER A 323 -11.04 -2.66 -37.62
CA SER A 323 -11.39 -3.61 -36.58
C SER A 323 -12.88 -3.97 -36.74
N THR A 324 -13.18 -5.26 -36.87
CA THR A 324 -14.57 -5.69 -37.13
C THR A 324 -15.35 -5.78 -35.81
N ILE A 325 -14.64 -5.71 -34.70
CA ILE A 325 -15.15 -5.85 -33.35
C ILE A 325 -15.09 -4.49 -32.66
N ASP A 326 -16.15 -4.17 -31.92
CA ASP A 326 -16.21 -3.00 -31.04
C ASP A 326 -15.28 -3.21 -29.82
N TRP A 327 -14.45 -2.22 -29.50
CA TRP A 327 -13.50 -2.25 -28.38
C TRP A 327 -13.82 -1.21 -27.30
N ASP A 328 -14.90 -0.46 -27.43
CA ASP A 328 -15.21 0.66 -26.53
C ASP A 328 -15.60 0.18 -25.11
N ASP A 329 -15.96 -1.10 -24.96
CA ASP A 329 -16.23 -1.78 -23.69
C ASP A 329 -14.99 -2.40 -23.04
N VAL A 330 -13.79 -2.22 -23.60
CA VAL A 330 -12.52 -2.68 -23.02
C VAL A 330 -11.73 -1.50 -22.49
N VAL A 331 -11.61 -1.44 -21.17
CA VAL A 331 -10.72 -0.50 -20.49
C VAL A 331 -9.39 -1.20 -20.21
N PHE A 332 -8.29 -0.62 -20.69
CA PHE A 332 -6.96 -1.14 -20.41
C PHE A 332 -6.42 -0.60 -19.09
N GLU A 333 -5.91 -1.48 -18.23
CA GLU A 333 -5.39 -1.15 -16.90
C GLU A 333 -3.96 -0.56 -16.98
N VAL A 334 -3.83 0.62 -17.57
CA VAL A 334 -2.53 1.25 -17.88
C VAL A 334 -1.72 1.57 -16.63
N ASP A 335 -2.37 2.01 -15.55
CA ASP A 335 -1.67 2.41 -14.32
C ASP A 335 -1.15 1.19 -13.55
N LEU A 336 -1.89 0.08 -13.55
CA LEU A 336 -1.45 -1.20 -12.97
C LEU A 336 -0.25 -1.81 -13.73
N LEU A 337 -0.17 -1.60 -15.04
CA LEU A 337 0.99 -2.03 -15.82
C LEU A 337 2.24 -1.21 -15.50
N LYS A 338 2.10 0.12 -15.40
CA LYS A 338 3.23 1.02 -15.12
C LYS A 338 3.84 0.77 -13.74
N SER A 339 3.01 0.51 -12.72
CA SER A 339 3.51 0.25 -11.36
C SER A 339 4.36 -1.02 -11.30
N GLN A 340 3.98 -2.06 -12.04
CA GLN A 340 4.69 -3.34 -12.06
C GLN A 340 5.96 -3.32 -12.94
N GLU A 341 5.99 -2.52 -14.01
CA GLU A 341 7.21 -2.32 -14.82
C GLU A 341 8.35 -1.69 -13.99
N ILE A 342 8.03 -0.77 -13.08
CA ILE A 342 9.02 -0.18 -12.15
C ILE A 342 9.60 -1.25 -11.21
N ASN A 343 8.75 -2.14 -10.70
CA ASN A 343 9.19 -3.27 -9.86
C ASN A 343 10.12 -4.24 -10.61
N LEU A 344 9.85 -4.51 -11.91
CA LEU A 344 10.71 -5.39 -12.72
C LEU A 344 12.08 -4.78 -13.03
N VAL A 345 12.14 -3.51 -13.43
CA VAL A 345 13.41 -2.81 -13.70
C VAL A 345 14.28 -2.79 -12.44
N TYR A 346 13.64 -2.69 -11.27
CA TYR A 346 14.33 -2.76 -9.98
C TYR A 346 14.85 -4.17 -9.66
N CYS A 347 14.07 -5.24 -9.89
CA CYS A 347 14.52 -6.63 -9.75
C CYS A 347 15.68 -6.97 -10.71
N PHE A 348 15.62 -6.52 -11.97
CA PHE A 348 16.71 -6.73 -12.93
C PHE A 348 18.01 -6.00 -12.56
N ARG A 349 17.93 -4.80 -11.95
CA ARG A 349 19.13 -4.12 -11.41
C ARG A 349 19.74 -4.87 -10.22
N LYS A 350 18.94 -5.57 -9.42
CA LYS A 350 19.43 -6.37 -8.27
C LYS A 350 20.16 -7.65 -8.71
N ASN A 351 19.79 -8.21 -9.87
CA ASN A 351 20.39 -9.43 -10.43
C ASN A 351 21.60 -9.18 -11.35
N GLN A 352 22.08 -7.95 -11.49
CA GLN A 352 23.38 -7.69 -12.12
C GLN A 352 24.48 -7.73 -11.06
N PRO A 353 25.51 -8.59 -11.19
CA PRO A 353 26.69 -8.50 -10.34
C PRO A 353 27.34 -7.11 -10.50
N PRO A 354 28.03 -6.58 -9.47
CA PRO A 354 28.70 -5.28 -9.58
C PRO A 354 29.70 -5.35 -10.72
N THR A 355 29.37 -4.72 -11.85
CA THR A 355 30.31 -4.61 -12.96
C THR A 355 31.38 -3.61 -12.53
N ASN A 356 32.55 -4.16 -12.25
CA ASN A 356 33.76 -3.40 -11.96
C ASN A 356 33.96 -2.30 -13.01
N GLY A 357 34.21 -1.10 -12.52
CA GLY A 357 34.09 0.14 -13.28
C GLY A 357 34.96 0.23 -14.53
N LYS A 358 34.48 1.07 -15.45
CA LYS A 358 35.25 2.01 -16.27
C LYS A 358 34.26 2.97 -16.94
N PHE A 359 33.89 4.04 -16.24
CA PHE A 359 33.36 5.23 -16.89
C PHE A 359 34.50 5.81 -17.75
N LYS A 360 34.44 5.57 -19.07
CA LYS A 360 35.17 6.39 -20.04
C LYS A 360 34.42 7.70 -20.19
N SER A 361 35.00 8.78 -19.68
CA SER A 361 34.67 10.14 -20.07
C SER A 361 34.94 10.30 -21.57
N TYR A 362 33.93 10.66 -22.35
CA TYR A 362 34.15 11.31 -23.63
C TYR A 362 33.98 12.82 -23.43
N GLN A 363 35.02 13.53 -23.85
CA GLN A 363 35.11 14.99 -23.96
C GLN A 363 34.10 15.55 -24.95
#